data_AF-A0A5E7AME8-F1
#
_entry.id   AF-A0A5E7AME8-F1
#
_cell.length_a   1.000
_cell.length_b   1.000
_cell.length_c   1.000
_cell.angle_alpha   90.00
_cell.angle_beta   90.00
_cell.angle_gamma   90.00
#
_symmetry.space_group_name_H-M   'P 1'
#
loop_
_entity.id
_entity.type
_entity.pdbx_description
1 polymer ?
#
loop_
_entity_poly.entity_id
_entity_poly.type
_entity_poly.pdbx_seq_one_letter_code
_entity_poly.pdbx_strand_id
1 'polypeptide(L)'
;MYSNEHAARLVALTQKTNLIDLDIQKLKADTQWYGAFNCEQASGELAQRKRITLDIKQRLSQLTTTIQSTSQVKATCEGVAGGWLSSLWRSPEQKVAQHQVAELNKRLAILARSRSEAQAELASHEPGERRLAADLRRYREFDPLEARATITGLNEERVHLQQLIEHTRSASEKWEAMAGEVSRQWQSQQRQLEQIDYDIAKAQAFEWELSNTTNRKEKALIHQECERFFENSKPAAVLSGLGNKRRKLERDVEKTQERLRGIVRLMEKQIEKVIIDGNNLCYLPSENGKGKFIGLDALNALVPHLSQSYKMTLIFDPGICARLSINDAGLRALFPKATVMVMPKDVKADEGILAAAEFDPGAYILSNDRFSDYPEQPAVRERRLLTHIIFPSSIQIQQLQINIPY
;
A
#
# COMPACT_ATOMS: atom_id res chain seq x y z
N MET A 1 12.41 3.94 -10.16
CA MET A 1 11.96 5.33 -9.99
C MET A 1 12.04 5.61 -8.50
N TYR A 2 12.72 6.67 -8.05
CA TYR A 2 12.94 6.88 -6.62
C TYR A 2 11.61 7.20 -5.92
N SER A 3 11.08 6.24 -5.18
CA SER A 3 9.85 6.34 -4.43
C SER A 3 9.97 5.52 -3.14
N ASN A 4 9.11 5.83 -2.18
CA ASN A 4 9.03 5.09 -0.93
C ASN A 4 8.35 3.73 -1.16
N GLU A 5 9.12 2.73 -1.59
CA GLU A 5 8.60 1.37 -1.81
C GLU A 5 8.09 0.72 -0.52
N HIS A 6 8.65 1.12 0.63
CA HIS A 6 8.18 0.68 1.95
C HIS A 6 6.75 1.15 2.22
N ALA A 7 6.37 2.35 1.80
CA ALA A 7 5.00 2.85 1.93
C ALA A 7 3.99 2.00 1.13
N ALA A 8 4.33 1.61 -0.10
CA ALA A 8 3.48 0.71 -0.90
C ALA A 8 3.38 -0.68 -0.26
N ARG A 9 4.50 -1.22 0.23
CA ARG A 9 4.54 -2.50 0.95
C ARG A 9 3.71 -2.47 2.23
N LEU A 10 3.71 -1.38 2.98
CA LEU A 10 2.88 -1.20 4.18
C LEU A 10 1.38 -1.34 3.85
N VAL A 11 0.93 -0.73 2.76
CA VAL A 11 -0.48 -0.83 2.32
C VAL A 11 -0.83 -2.30 2.07
N ALA A 12 0.01 -3.03 1.32
CA ALA A 12 -0.22 -4.44 1.01
C ALA A 12 -0.21 -5.33 2.26
N LEU A 13 0.74 -5.13 3.19
CA LEU A 13 0.80 -5.89 4.44
C LEU A 13 -0.40 -5.61 5.35
N THR A 14 -0.86 -4.36 5.40
CA THR A 14 -2.05 -3.96 6.17
C THR A 14 -3.31 -4.61 5.60
N GLN A 15 -3.47 -4.62 4.27
CA GLN A 15 -4.58 -5.30 3.60
C GLN A 15 -4.58 -6.81 3.89
N LYS A 16 -3.41 -7.46 3.81
CA LYS A 16 -3.28 -8.89 4.13
C LYS A 16 -3.67 -9.19 5.59
N THR A 17 -3.21 -8.35 6.52
CA THR A 17 -3.55 -8.49 7.95
C THR A 17 -5.05 -8.36 8.18
N ASN A 18 -5.71 -7.40 7.50
CA ASN A 18 -7.16 -7.22 7.60
C ASN A 18 -7.94 -8.44 7.09
N LEU A 19 -7.49 -9.10 6.00
CA LEU A 19 -8.11 -10.32 5.50
C LEU A 19 -8.00 -11.46 6.51
N ILE A 20 -6.82 -11.65 7.10
CA ILE A 20 -6.59 -12.64 8.17
C ILE A 20 -7.50 -12.36 9.37
N ASP A 21 -7.65 -11.10 9.78
CA ASP A 21 -8.51 -10.72 10.89
C ASP A 21 -9.99 -11.05 10.61
N LEU A 22 -10.46 -10.83 9.38
CA LEU A 22 -11.81 -11.21 8.95
C LEU A 22 -12.01 -12.74 8.99
N ASP A 23 -11.03 -13.51 8.51
CA ASP A 23 -11.10 -14.98 8.50
C ASP A 23 -11.10 -15.55 9.93
N ILE A 24 -10.25 -15.01 10.81
CA ILE A 24 -10.24 -15.38 12.24
C ILE A 24 -11.60 -15.06 12.88
N GLN A 25 -12.17 -13.87 12.62
CA GLN A 25 -13.47 -13.50 13.17
C GLN A 25 -14.58 -14.42 12.69
N LYS A 26 -14.59 -14.77 11.40
CA LYS A 26 -15.55 -15.71 10.82
C LYS A 26 -15.44 -17.08 11.45
N LEU A 27 -14.24 -17.67 11.53
CA LEU A 27 -14.02 -18.98 12.15
C LEU A 27 -14.38 -18.99 13.64
N LYS A 28 -14.11 -17.90 14.37
CA LYS A 28 -14.55 -17.75 15.76
C LYS A 28 -16.06 -17.73 15.88
N ALA A 29 -16.76 -17.00 15.02
CA ALA A 29 -18.22 -16.96 14.99
C ALA A 29 -18.81 -18.34 14.64
N ASP A 30 -18.21 -19.05 13.68
CA ASP A 30 -18.62 -20.42 13.31
C ASP A 30 -18.40 -21.40 14.46
N THR A 31 -17.26 -21.31 15.15
CA THR A 31 -16.95 -22.16 16.32
C THR A 31 -17.92 -21.87 17.48
N GLN A 32 -18.26 -20.60 17.71
CA GLN A 32 -19.23 -20.21 18.73
C GLN A 32 -20.64 -20.71 18.38
N TRP A 33 -21.06 -20.55 17.13
CA TRP A 33 -22.34 -21.07 16.63
C TRP A 33 -22.40 -22.59 16.81
N TYR A 34 -21.34 -23.31 16.43
CA TYR A 34 -21.25 -24.76 16.59
C TYR A 34 -21.40 -25.18 18.05
N GLY A 35 -20.69 -24.51 18.97
CA GLY A 35 -20.76 -24.80 20.40
C GLY A 35 -22.12 -24.51 21.04
N ALA A 36 -22.88 -23.55 20.49
CA ALA A 36 -24.23 -23.20 20.96
C ALA A 36 -25.34 -24.00 20.25
N PHE A 37 -25.03 -24.73 19.18
CA PHE A 37 -26.04 -25.42 18.37
C PHE A 37 -26.52 -26.71 19.05
N ASN A 38 -27.81 -26.77 19.36
CA ASN A 38 -28.44 -27.98 19.89
C ASN A 38 -28.87 -28.93 18.76
N CYS A 39 -28.00 -29.87 18.42
CA CYS A 39 -28.22 -30.83 17.34
C CYS A 39 -29.45 -31.75 17.58
N GLU A 40 -29.68 -32.15 18.84
CA GLU A 40 -30.80 -33.03 19.19
C GLU A 40 -32.13 -32.32 19.01
N GLN A 41 -32.24 -31.09 19.54
CA GLN A 41 -33.43 -30.26 19.38
C GLN A 41 -33.70 -29.98 17.89
N ALA A 42 -32.69 -29.54 17.14
CA ALA A 42 -32.84 -29.24 15.72
C ALA A 42 -33.24 -30.48 14.90
N SER A 43 -32.70 -31.65 15.24
CA SER A 43 -33.09 -32.93 14.60
C SER A 43 -34.54 -33.32 14.92
N GLY A 44 -34.97 -33.13 16.18
CA GLY A 44 -36.34 -33.35 16.60
C GLY A 44 -37.34 -32.43 15.90
N GLU A 45 -37.03 -31.12 15.84
CA GLU A 45 -37.83 -30.13 15.14
C GLU A 45 -37.91 -30.42 13.64
N LEU A 46 -36.80 -30.82 13.00
CA LEU A 46 -36.79 -31.20 11.59
C LEU A 46 -37.67 -32.44 11.34
N ALA A 47 -37.59 -33.46 12.21
CA ALA A 47 -38.42 -34.66 12.09
C ALA A 47 -39.91 -34.33 12.25
N GLN A 48 -40.27 -33.48 13.22
CA GLN A 48 -41.64 -33.03 13.41
C GLN A 48 -42.14 -32.24 12.19
N ARG A 49 -41.35 -31.28 11.71
CA ARG A 49 -41.71 -30.51 10.52
C ARG A 49 -41.88 -31.38 9.29
N LYS A 50 -40.97 -32.33 9.04
CA LYS A 50 -41.10 -33.29 7.94
C LYS A 50 -42.39 -34.09 7.99
N ARG A 51 -42.82 -34.51 9.20
CA ARG A 51 -44.11 -35.19 9.38
C ARG A 51 -45.28 -34.28 9.01
N ILE A 52 -45.28 -33.03 9.48
CA ILE A 52 -46.31 -32.03 9.15
C ILE A 52 -46.34 -31.76 7.64
N THR A 53 -45.19 -31.48 7.02
CA THR A 53 -45.06 -31.25 5.58
C THR A 53 -45.57 -32.46 4.78
N LEU A 54 -45.27 -33.69 5.23
CA LEU A 54 -45.74 -34.92 4.59
C LEU A 54 -47.26 -35.08 4.69
N ASP A 55 -47.84 -34.83 5.87
CA ASP A 55 -49.29 -34.89 6.09
C ASP A 55 -50.04 -33.86 5.23
N ILE A 56 -49.55 -32.61 5.17
CA ILE A 56 -50.11 -31.58 4.30
C ILE A 56 -50.02 -32.00 2.83
N LYS A 57 -48.89 -32.60 2.40
CA LYS A 57 -48.72 -33.12 1.02
C LYS A 57 -49.72 -34.25 0.72
N GLN A 58 -49.94 -35.16 1.66
CA GLN A 58 -50.94 -36.22 1.52
C GLN A 58 -52.36 -35.62 1.45
N ARG A 59 -52.71 -34.68 2.33
CA ARG A 59 -54.00 -33.98 2.28
C ARG A 59 -54.20 -33.24 0.96
N LEU A 60 -53.17 -32.57 0.44
CA LEU A 60 -53.20 -31.91 -0.87
C LEU A 60 -53.44 -32.89 -2.01
N SER A 61 -52.81 -34.07 -1.99
CA SER A 61 -53.07 -35.12 -2.98
C SER A 61 -54.52 -35.61 -2.92
N GLN A 62 -55.06 -35.88 -1.72
CA GLN A 62 -56.44 -36.32 -1.52
C GLN A 62 -57.45 -35.26 -1.98
N LEU A 63 -57.22 -33.99 -1.64
CA LEU A 63 -58.04 -32.87 -2.10
C LEU A 63 -57.99 -32.74 -3.62
N THR A 64 -56.82 -32.92 -4.23
CA THR A 64 -56.67 -32.87 -5.69
C THR A 64 -57.45 -33.98 -6.38
N THR A 65 -57.33 -35.22 -5.91
CA THR A 65 -58.10 -36.37 -6.42
C THR A 65 -59.60 -36.16 -6.22
N THR A 66 -60.02 -35.63 -5.06
CA THR A 66 -61.44 -35.37 -4.76
C THR A 66 -62.02 -34.25 -5.63
N ILE A 67 -61.26 -33.19 -5.88
CA ILE A 67 -61.66 -32.12 -6.81
C ILE A 67 -61.82 -32.70 -8.22
N GLN A 68 -60.88 -33.55 -8.66
CA GLN A 68 -60.92 -34.16 -9.98
C GLN A 68 -62.13 -35.08 -10.16
N SER A 69 -62.39 -35.98 -9.20
CA SER A 69 -63.57 -36.87 -9.25
C SER A 69 -64.89 -36.11 -9.16
N THR A 70 -64.98 -35.09 -8.28
CA THR A 70 -66.17 -34.23 -8.15
C THR A 70 -66.41 -33.43 -9.44
N SER A 71 -65.34 -32.97 -10.09
CA SER A 71 -65.43 -32.27 -11.39
C SER A 71 -65.91 -33.21 -12.50
N GLN A 72 -65.47 -34.46 -12.49
CA GLN A 72 -65.92 -35.47 -13.46
C GLN A 72 -67.41 -35.81 -13.28
N VAL A 73 -67.87 -35.99 -12.03
CA VAL A 73 -69.29 -36.20 -11.72
C VAL A 73 -70.11 -34.98 -12.13
N LYS A 74 -69.62 -33.76 -11.86
CA LYS A 74 -70.26 -32.53 -12.31
C LYS A 74 -70.42 -32.50 -13.83
N ALA A 75 -69.37 -32.81 -14.60
CA ALA A 75 -69.44 -32.85 -16.06
C ALA A 75 -70.49 -33.84 -16.58
N THR A 76 -70.63 -35.01 -15.93
CA THR A 76 -71.70 -35.97 -16.26
C THR A 76 -73.10 -35.42 -15.95
N CYS A 77 -73.30 -34.76 -14.81
CA CYS A 77 -74.58 -34.13 -14.45
C CYS A 77 -74.91 -32.94 -15.37
N GLU A 78 -73.92 -32.16 -15.79
CA GLU A 78 -74.09 -31.06 -16.76
C GLU A 78 -74.53 -31.58 -18.14
N GLY A 79 -74.00 -32.73 -18.58
CA GLY A 79 -74.46 -33.41 -19.80
C GLY A 79 -75.93 -33.83 -19.76
N VAL A 80 -76.44 -34.21 -18.57
CA VAL A 80 -77.85 -34.62 -18.36
C VAL A 80 -78.77 -33.41 -18.15
N ALA A 81 -78.27 -32.33 -17.53
CA ALA A 81 -79.03 -31.10 -17.27
C ALA A 81 -79.45 -30.34 -18.54
N GLY A 82 -78.74 -30.55 -19.65
CA GLY A 82 -78.97 -29.90 -20.94
C GLY A 82 -78.56 -28.42 -20.98
N GLY A 83 -78.38 -27.87 -22.19
CA GLY A 83 -77.96 -26.48 -22.40
C GLY A 83 -79.09 -25.45 -22.18
N TRP A 84 -78.80 -24.16 -22.35
CA TRP A 84 -79.79 -23.07 -22.18
C TRP A 84 -81.11 -23.30 -22.93
N LEU A 85 -81.10 -23.95 -24.09
CA LEU A 85 -82.30 -24.26 -24.88
C LEU A 85 -83.25 -25.29 -24.21
N SER A 86 -82.80 -26.08 -23.22
CA SER A 86 -83.66 -26.97 -22.42
C SER A 86 -84.43 -26.25 -21.30
N SER A 87 -84.19 -24.94 -21.10
CA SER A 87 -84.79 -24.16 -20.01
C SER A 87 -86.29 -23.89 -20.15
N LEU A 88 -86.85 -24.06 -21.35
CA LEU A 88 -88.25 -23.75 -21.66
C LEU A 88 -89.22 -24.92 -21.36
N TRP A 89 -88.73 -26.17 -21.32
CA TRP A 89 -89.51 -27.37 -20.97
C TRP A 89 -88.61 -28.42 -20.31
N ARG A 90 -88.44 -28.31 -18.99
CA ARG A 90 -87.57 -29.22 -18.23
C ARG A 90 -88.31 -30.47 -17.76
N SER A 91 -87.74 -31.63 -18.01
CA SER A 91 -88.17 -32.86 -17.34
C SER A 91 -87.82 -32.80 -15.84
N PRO A 92 -88.52 -33.57 -14.99
CA PRO A 92 -88.17 -33.71 -13.58
C PRO A 92 -86.68 -34.08 -13.38
N GLU A 93 -86.14 -34.96 -14.23
CA GLU A 93 -84.75 -35.44 -14.18
C GLU A 93 -83.76 -34.30 -14.46
N GLN A 94 -84.06 -33.41 -15.41
CA GLN A 94 -83.23 -32.25 -15.71
C GLN A 94 -83.21 -31.22 -14.58
N LYS A 95 -84.35 -31.02 -13.89
CA LYS A 95 -84.40 -30.15 -12.68
C LYS A 95 -83.53 -30.71 -11.56
N VAL A 96 -83.57 -32.02 -11.34
CA VAL A 96 -82.73 -32.70 -10.35
C VAL A 96 -81.24 -32.58 -10.71
N ALA A 97 -80.89 -32.80 -11.99
CA ALA A 97 -79.51 -32.66 -12.47
C ALA A 97 -78.96 -31.24 -12.27
N GLN A 98 -79.75 -30.19 -12.53
CA GLN A 98 -79.31 -28.81 -12.27
C GLN A 98 -79.10 -28.51 -10.79
N HIS A 99 -79.98 -29.01 -9.91
CA HIS A 99 -79.79 -28.87 -8.47
C HIS A 99 -78.50 -29.58 -8.02
N GLN A 100 -78.21 -30.77 -8.56
CA GLN A 100 -76.97 -31.50 -8.31
C GLN A 100 -75.73 -30.72 -8.79
N VAL A 101 -75.78 -30.12 -9.99
CA VAL A 101 -74.69 -29.27 -10.51
C VAL A 101 -74.43 -28.07 -9.60
N ALA A 102 -75.49 -27.38 -9.14
CA ALA A 102 -75.36 -26.25 -8.23
C ALA A 102 -74.71 -26.67 -6.89
N GLU A 103 -75.07 -27.84 -6.36
CA GLU A 103 -74.48 -28.38 -5.13
C GLU A 103 -73.02 -28.81 -5.32
N LEU A 104 -72.70 -29.45 -6.45
CA LEU A 104 -71.33 -29.80 -6.80
C LEU A 104 -70.45 -28.56 -7.00
N ASN A 105 -70.98 -27.46 -7.53
CA ASN A 105 -70.27 -26.18 -7.63
C ASN A 105 -69.90 -25.63 -6.25
N LYS A 106 -70.84 -25.63 -5.29
CA LYS A 106 -70.55 -25.22 -3.91
C LYS A 106 -69.46 -26.11 -3.29
N ARG A 107 -69.57 -27.43 -3.48
CA ARG A 107 -68.58 -28.40 -2.98
C ARG A 107 -67.21 -28.17 -3.59
N LEU A 108 -67.12 -27.94 -4.90
CA LEU A 108 -65.85 -27.63 -5.58
C LEU A 108 -65.24 -26.32 -5.08
N ALA A 109 -66.04 -25.28 -4.82
CA ALA A 109 -65.55 -24.02 -4.26
C ALA A 109 -64.96 -24.21 -2.86
N ILE A 110 -65.62 -24.99 -2.00
CA ILE A 110 -65.13 -25.34 -0.65
C ILE A 110 -63.82 -26.12 -0.76
N LEU A 111 -63.76 -27.16 -1.61
CA LEU A 111 -62.56 -27.97 -1.81
C LEU A 111 -61.39 -27.16 -2.38
N ALA A 112 -61.65 -26.26 -3.34
CA ALA A 112 -60.64 -25.38 -3.91
C ALA A 112 -60.07 -24.43 -2.85
N ARG A 113 -60.92 -23.89 -1.97
CA ARG A 113 -60.50 -23.07 -0.83
C ARG A 113 -59.64 -23.88 0.14
N SER A 114 -60.07 -25.07 0.57
CA SER A 114 -59.27 -25.93 1.44
C SER A 114 -57.94 -26.35 0.81
N ARG A 115 -57.89 -26.54 -0.53
CA ARG A 115 -56.63 -26.80 -1.24
C ARG A 115 -55.70 -25.59 -1.18
N SER A 116 -56.22 -24.39 -1.41
CA SER A 116 -55.45 -23.15 -1.31
C SER A 116 -54.91 -22.92 0.10
N GLU A 117 -55.72 -23.19 1.13
CA GLU A 117 -55.32 -23.08 2.54
C GLU A 117 -54.19 -24.07 2.87
N ALA A 118 -54.33 -25.33 2.46
CA ALA A 118 -53.27 -26.34 2.65
C ALA A 118 -51.99 -26.03 1.83
N GLN A 119 -52.10 -25.39 0.66
CA GLN A 119 -50.94 -24.91 -0.10
C GLN A 119 -50.22 -23.76 0.62
N ALA A 120 -50.97 -22.83 1.20
CA ALA A 120 -50.40 -21.74 1.99
C ALA A 120 -49.72 -22.25 3.27
N GLU A 121 -50.32 -23.25 3.92
CA GLU A 121 -49.74 -23.96 5.07
C GLU A 121 -48.43 -24.66 4.68
N LEU A 122 -48.41 -25.39 3.56
CA LEU A 122 -47.18 -26.01 3.08
C LEU A 122 -46.06 -24.96 2.83
N ALA A 123 -46.41 -23.86 2.17
CA ALA A 123 -45.47 -22.79 1.85
C ALA A 123 -44.90 -22.09 3.10
N SER A 124 -45.64 -22.05 4.22
CA SER A 124 -45.14 -21.47 5.47
C SER A 124 -44.19 -22.40 6.23
N HIS A 125 -44.33 -23.72 6.05
CA HIS A 125 -43.51 -24.73 6.74
C HIS A 125 -42.21 -25.09 6.00
N GLU A 126 -42.21 -25.11 4.66
CA GLU A 126 -41.04 -25.53 3.85
C GLU A 126 -39.75 -24.71 4.10
N PRO A 127 -39.76 -23.37 4.23
CA PRO A 127 -38.54 -22.61 4.47
C PRO A 127 -37.85 -22.99 5.80
N GLY A 128 -38.65 -23.25 6.84
CA GLY A 128 -38.13 -23.69 8.14
C GLY A 128 -37.51 -25.09 8.07
N GLU A 129 -38.13 -26.00 7.32
CA GLU A 129 -37.57 -27.34 7.07
C GLU A 129 -36.22 -27.24 6.34
N ARG A 130 -36.14 -26.44 5.27
CA ARG A 130 -34.91 -26.24 4.50
C ARG A 130 -33.80 -25.61 5.34
N ARG A 131 -34.14 -24.62 6.16
CA ARG A 131 -33.19 -23.97 7.08
C ARG A 131 -32.62 -24.95 8.10
N LEU A 132 -33.48 -25.69 8.81
CA LEU A 132 -33.02 -26.69 9.80
C LEU A 132 -32.18 -27.79 9.15
N ALA A 133 -32.55 -28.23 7.94
CA ALA A 133 -31.77 -29.21 7.20
C ALA A 133 -30.39 -28.68 6.80
N ALA A 134 -30.28 -27.40 6.42
CA ALA A 134 -29.02 -26.75 6.11
C ALA A 134 -28.16 -26.54 7.37
N ASP A 135 -28.75 -26.11 8.48
CA ASP A 135 -28.06 -25.92 9.76
C ASP A 135 -27.51 -27.26 10.29
N LEU A 136 -28.30 -28.34 10.24
CA LEU A 136 -27.84 -29.68 10.62
C LEU A 136 -26.73 -30.21 9.72
N ARG A 137 -26.77 -29.90 8.41
CA ARG A 137 -25.69 -30.25 7.49
C ARG A 137 -24.42 -29.50 7.86
N ARG A 138 -24.49 -28.18 8.02
CA ARG A 138 -23.37 -27.34 8.44
C ARG A 138 -22.77 -27.82 9.75
N TYR A 139 -23.60 -28.19 10.74
CA TYR A 139 -23.11 -28.73 12.01
C TYR A 139 -22.33 -30.05 11.83
N ARG A 140 -22.80 -30.95 10.96
CA ARG A 140 -22.14 -32.24 10.72
C ARG A 140 -20.83 -32.12 9.93
N GLU A 141 -20.76 -31.13 9.03
CA GLU A 141 -19.59 -30.90 8.17
C GLU A 141 -18.53 -30.04 8.86
N PHE A 142 -18.87 -29.32 9.93
CA PHE A 142 -17.94 -28.44 10.62
C PHE A 142 -17.00 -29.22 11.56
N ASP A 143 -15.69 -29.13 11.32
CA ASP A 143 -14.66 -29.67 12.21
C ASP A 143 -14.14 -28.58 13.17
N PRO A 144 -14.49 -28.63 14.47
CA PRO A 144 -14.04 -27.64 15.44
C PRO A 144 -12.54 -27.72 15.76
N LEU A 145 -11.89 -28.88 15.56
CA LEU A 145 -10.45 -29.02 15.77
C LEU A 145 -9.67 -28.38 14.63
N GLU A 146 -10.09 -28.63 13.39
CA GLU A 146 -9.52 -27.99 12.20
C GLU A 146 -9.70 -26.47 12.26
N ALA A 147 -10.89 -25.99 12.62
CA ALA A 147 -11.15 -24.56 12.78
C ALA A 147 -10.25 -23.91 13.84
N ARG A 148 -10.05 -24.57 14.99
CA ARG A 148 -9.13 -24.09 16.04
C ARG A 148 -7.68 -24.08 15.59
N ALA A 149 -7.22 -25.14 14.92
CA ALA A 149 -5.87 -25.21 14.38
C ALA A 149 -5.62 -24.09 13.35
N THR A 150 -6.59 -23.85 12.47
CA THR A 150 -6.56 -22.78 11.48
C THR A 150 -6.51 -21.40 12.15
N ILE A 151 -7.34 -21.15 13.16
CA ILE A 151 -7.28 -19.91 13.94
C ILE A 151 -5.89 -19.70 14.57
N THR A 152 -5.29 -20.75 15.14
CA THR A 152 -3.95 -20.66 15.72
C THR A 152 -2.91 -20.29 14.67
N GLY A 153 -2.87 -20.99 13.53
CA GLY A 153 -1.93 -20.69 12.44
C GLY A 153 -2.11 -19.27 11.87
N LEU A 154 -3.36 -18.82 11.70
CA LEU A 154 -3.66 -17.47 11.26
C LEU A 154 -3.21 -16.41 12.29
N ASN A 155 -3.32 -16.67 13.59
CA ASN A 155 -2.82 -15.77 14.62
C ASN A 155 -1.29 -15.68 14.61
N GLU A 156 -0.58 -16.80 14.40
CA GLU A 156 0.87 -16.81 14.26
C GLU A 156 1.32 -16.00 13.04
N GLU A 157 0.67 -16.20 11.89
CA GLU A 157 0.92 -15.42 10.68
C GLU A 157 0.65 -13.92 10.91
N ARG A 158 -0.45 -13.60 11.60
CA ARG A 158 -0.80 -12.22 11.98
C ARG A 158 0.29 -11.56 12.83
N VAL A 159 0.81 -12.25 13.85
CA VAL A 159 1.90 -11.72 14.70
C VAL A 159 3.15 -11.46 13.86
N HIS A 160 3.51 -12.40 12.99
CA HIS A 160 4.65 -12.23 12.09
C HIS A 160 4.45 -11.03 11.13
N LEU A 161 3.26 -10.89 10.54
CA LEU A 161 2.94 -9.74 9.67
C LEU A 161 2.97 -8.42 10.44
N GLN A 162 2.52 -8.37 11.68
CA GLN A 162 2.59 -7.18 12.52
C GLN A 162 4.04 -6.74 12.77
N GLN A 163 4.94 -7.67 13.07
CA GLN A 163 6.37 -7.38 13.20
C GLN A 163 6.96 -6.84 11.90
N LEU A 164 6.59 -7.44 10.77
CA LEU A 164 7.05 -7.00 9.45
C LEU A 164 6.49 -5.60 9.09
N ILE A 165 5.24 -5.31 9.46
CA ILE A 165 4.63 -3.98 9.31
C ILE A 165 5.44 -2.96 10.10
N GLU A 166 5.78 -3.23 11.35
CA GLU A 166 6.53 -2.30 12.19
C GLU A 166 7.91 -2.00 11.60
N HIS A 167 8.66 -3.04 11.24
CA HIS A 167 9.94 -2.89 10.57
C HIS A 167 9.84 -2.09 9.26
N THR A 168 8.83 -2.39 8.44
CA THR A 168 8.59 -1.68 7.18
C THR A 168 8.18 -0.22 7.43
N ARG A 169 7.47 0.07 8.53
CA ARG A 169 7.08 1.42 8.93
C ARG A 169 8.29 2.25 9.29
N SER A 170 9.16 1.74 10.15
CA SER A 170 10.40 2.43 10.51
C SER A 170 11.27 2.69 9.28
N ALA A 171 11.36 1.73 8.35
CA ALA A 171 12.08 1.93 7.08
C ALA A 171 11.43 3.01 6.19
N SER A 172 10.09 3.04 6.12
CA SER A 172 9.33 4.05 5.38
C SER A 172 9.51 5.46 5.95
N GLU A 173 9.44 5.61 7.27
CA GLU A 173 9.64 6.89 7.97
C GLU A 173 11.08 7.38 7.79
N LYS A 174 12.05 6.48 7.92
CA LYS A 174 13.47 6.76 7.66
C LYS A 174 13.71 7.24 6.22
N TRP A 175 13.05 6.61 5.24
CA TRP A 175 13.11 7.07 3.84
C TRP A 175 12.51 8.46 3.67
N GLU A 176 11.33 8.69 4.23
CA GLU A 176 10.63 9.97 4.11
C GLU A 176 11.45 11.12 4.71
N ALA A 177 12.05 10.89 5.89
CA ALA A 177 12.90 11.86 6.56
C ALA A 177 14.16 12.23 5.77
N MET A 178 14.79 11.27 5.08
CA MET A 178 16.05 11.51 4.36
C MET A 178 15.86 11.92 2.90
N ALA A 179 14.94 11.28 2.20
CA ALA A 179 14.78 11.37 0.75
C ALA A 179 13.48 12.05 0.31
N GLY A 180 12.50 12.23 1.20
CA GLY A 180 11.14 12.66 0.83
C GLY A 180 11.09 13.99 0.09
N GLU A 181 11.73 15.03 0.63
CA GLU A 181 11.77 16.36 0.00
C GLU A 181 12.52 16.34 -1.34
N VAL A 182 13.73 15.77 -1.35
CA VAL A 182 14.59 15.69 -2.54
C VAL A 182 13.90 14.88 -3.66
N SER A 183 13.21 13.79 -3.30
CA SER A 183 12.43 12.99 -4.24
C SER A 183 11.25 13.78 -4.82
N ARG A 184 10.50 14.53 -3.99
CA ARG A 184 9.41 15.39 -4.47
C ARG A 184 9.92 16.49 -5.40
N GLN A 185 11.04 17.11 -5.05
CA GLN A 185 11.70 18.11 -5.90
C GLN A 185 12.09 17.51 -7.26
N TRP A 186 12.76 16.35 -7.26
CA TRP A 186 13.15 15.65 -8.48
C TRP A 186 11.95 15.29 -9.36
N GLN A 187 10.87 14.77 -8.77
CA GLN A 187 9.63 14.44 -9.50
C GLN A 187 8.93 15.69 -10.07
N SER A 188 8.99 16.82 -9.36
CA SER A 188 8.44 18.09 -9.85
C SER A 188 9.26 18.60 -11.05
N GLN A 189 10.59 18.56 -10.95
CA GLN A 189 11.50 18.96 -12.03
C GLN A 189 11.36 18.07 -13.27
N GLN A 190 11.18 16.75 -13.10
CA GLN A 190 10.89 15.83 -14.20
C GLN A 190 9.59 16.18 -14.91
N ARG A 191 8.49 16.40 -14.18
CA ARG A 191 7.22 16.85 -14.76
C ARG A 191 7.33 18.18 -15.51
N GLN A 192 8.13 19.12 -14.99
CA GLN A 192 8.40 20.38 -15.68
C GLN A 192 9.20 20.17 -16.97
N LEU A 193 10.13 19.21 -16.99
CA LEU A 193 10.90 18.87 -18.18
C LEU A 193 9.99 18.28 -19.26
N GLU A 194 9.13 17.34 -18.88
CA GLU A 194 8.11 16.76 -19.78
C GLU A 194 7.20 17.84 -20.39
N GLN A 195 6.77 18.82 -19.58
CA GLN A 195 5.98 19.95 -20.06
C GLN A 195 6.77 20.82 -21.06
N ILE A 196 8.04 21.13 -20.76
CA ILE A 196 8.89 21.92 -21.67
C ILE A 196 9.13 21.16 -22.97
N ASP A 197 9.31 19.84 -22.93
CA ASP A 197 9.47 19.03 -24.13
C ASP A 197 8.21 19.01 -24.99
N TYR A 198 7.02 18.93 -24.37
CA TYR A 198 5.75 19.11 -25.05
C TYR A 198 5.64 20.50 -25.70
N ASP A 199 6.00 21.56 -24.97
CA ASP A 199 5.97 22.93 -25.46
C ASP A 199 6.95 23.15 -26.64
N ILE A 200 8.15 22.55 -26.57
CA ILE A 200 9.13 22.57 -27.67
C ILE A 200 8.55 21.89 -28.91
N ALA A 201 7.96 20.69 -28.76
CA ALA A 201 7.36 19.98 -29.89
C ALA A 201 6.25 20.81 -30.55
N LYS A 202 5.45 21.51 -29.75
CA LYS A 202 4.39 22.39 -30.26
C LYS A 202 4.94 23.65 -30.95
N ALA A 203 5.98 24.27 -30.41
CA ALA A 203 6.64 25.40 -31.06
C ALA A 203 7.36 24.99 -32.36
N GLN A 204 7.91 23.77 -32.44
CA GLN A 204 8.46 23.19 -33.66
C GLN A 204 7.38 22.97 -34.73
N ALA A 205 6.19 22.54 -34.34
CA ALA A 205 5.06 22.40 -35.26
C ALA A 205 4.68 23.75 -35.91
N PHE A 206 4.57 24.83 -35.11
CA PHE A 206 4.32 26.17 -35.66
C PHE A 206 5.44 26.64 -36.60
N GLU A 207 6.71 26.40 -36.26
CA GLU A 207 7.84 26.76 -37.13
C GLU A 207 7.81 25.98 -38.46
N TRP A 208 7.48 24.68 -38.40
CA TRP A 208 7.31 23.84 -39.58
C TRP A 208 6.15 24.33 -40.46
N GLU A 209 4.99 24.64 -39.87
CA GLU A 209 3.84 25.19 -40.60
C GLU A 209 4.17 26.53 -41.26
N LEU A 210 4.87 27.44 -40.56
CA LEU A 210 5.32 28.72 -41.13
C LEU A 210 6.27 28.54 -42.32
N SER A 211 7.15 27.54 -42.25
CA SER A 211 8.13 27.25 -43.30
C SER A 211 7.49 26.68 -44.57
N ASN A 212 6.41 25.89 -44.43
CA ASN A 212 5.71 25.25 -45.55
C ASN A 212 4.55 26.10 -46.11
N THR A 213 4.06 27.07 -45.36
CA THR A 213 2.97 27.95 -45.80
C THR A 213 3.49 29.00 -46.79
N THR A 214 2.82 29.17 -47.92
CA THR A 214 3.14 30.22 -48.91
C THR A 214 2.20 31.43 -48.82
N ASN A 215 1.01 31.25 -48.22
CA ASN A 215 -0.02 32.27 -48.08
C ASN A 215 0.24 33.20 -46.87
N ARG A 216 0.28 34.52 -47.09
CA ARG A 216 0.49 35.52 -46.04
C ARG A 216 -0.61 35.53 -44.98
N LYS A 217 -1.87 35.23 -45.34
CA LYS A 217 -2.99 35.19 -44.37
C LYS A 217 -2.86 34.00 -43.41
N GLU A 218 -2.50 32.84 -43.93
CA GLU A 218 -2.26 31.63 -43.12
C GLU A 218 -1.04 31.81 -42.20
N LYS A 219 0.04 32.45 -42.68
CA LYS A 219 1.18 32.81 -41.81
C LYS A 219 0.76 33.69 -40.63
N ALA A 220 -0.11 34.67 -40.87
CA ALA A 220 -0.62 35.55 -39.81
C ALA A 220 -1.45 34.77 -38.78
N LEU A 221 -2.27 33.80 -39.22
CA LEU A 221 -3.02 32.92 -38.32
C LEU A 221 -2.08 32.07 -37.45
N ILE A 222 -1.04 31.47 -38.03
CA ILE A 222 -0.06 30.67 -37.28
C ILE A 222 0.66 31.53 -36.23
N HIS A 223 1.06 32.76 -36.58
CA HIS A 223 1.63 33.71 -35.62
C HIS A 223 0.66 34.05 -34.48
N GLN A 224 -0.63 34.24 -34.78
CA GLN A 224 -1.67 34.52 -33.78
C GLN A 224 -1.93 33.31 -32.88
N GLU A 225 -1.92 32.10 -33.41
CA GLU A 225 -2.06 30.87 -32.62
C GLU A 225 -0.86 30.63 -31.70
N CYS A 226 0.34 30.90 -32.20
CA CYS A 226 1.56 30.87 -31.41
C CYS A 226 1.50 31.90 -30.27
N GLU A 227 1.07 33.13 -30.55
CA GLU A 227 0.87 34.18 -29.55
C GLU A 227 -0.18 33.81 -28.49
N ARG A 228 -1.29 33.20 -28.90
CA ARG A 228 -2.32 32.74 -27.95
C ARG A 228 -1.79 31.64 -27.03
N PHE A 229 -0.92 30.76 -27.52
CA PHE A 229 -0.43 29.62 -26.74
C PHE A 229 0.80 29.96 -25.89
N PHE A 230 1.72 30.78 -26.41
CA PHE A 230 3.02 31.07 -25.79
C PHE A 230 3.20 32.54 -25.38
N GLU A 231 2.20 33.40 -25.57
CA GLU A 231 2.28 34.86 -25.37
C GLU A 231 3.38 35.53 -26.22
N ASN A 232 3.80 34.85 -27.29
CA ASN A 232 4.82 35.31 -28.22
C ASN A 232 4.50 34.80 -29.62
N SER A 233 4.35 35.74 -30.56
CA SER A 233 4.00 35.42 -31.95
C SER A 233 5.14 34.81 -32.76
N LYS A 234 6.37 34.70 -32.23
CA LYS A 234 7.56 34.22 -32.96
C LYS A 234 7.98 32.82 -32.47
N PRO A 235 7.65 31.73 -33.19
CA PRO A 235 7.95 30.37 -32.74
C PRO A 235 9.47 30.12 -32.56
N ALA A 236 10.32 30.63 -33.47
CA ALA A 236 11.77 30.58 -33.30
C ALA A 236 12.29 31.22 -31.98
N ALA A 237 11.70 32.34 -31.54
CA ALA A 237 12.06 32.98 -30.28
C ALA A 237 11.61 32.14 -29.07
N VAL A 238 10.41 31.56 -29.15
CA VAL A 238 9.88 30.61 -28.16
C VAL A 238 10.80 29.39 -28.05
N LEU A 239 11.21 28.79 -29.16
CA LEU A 239 12.12 27.64 -29.20
C LEU A 239 13.47 27.93 -28.53
N SER A 240 14.06 29.09 -28.80
CA SER A 240 15.31 29.51 -28.16
C SER A 240 15.15 29.65 -26.64
N GLY A 241 14.06 30.30 -26.20
CA GLY A 241 13.75 30.46 -24.78
C GLY A 241 13.53 29.12 -24.06
N LEU A 242 12.70 28.25 -24.64
CA LEU A 242 12.42 26.92 -24.12
C LEU A 242 13.67 26.03 -24.12
N GLY A 243 14.51 26.09 -25.16
CA GLY A 243 15.77 25.34 -25.23
C GLY A 243 16.75 25.71 -24.12
N ASN A 244 16.88 27.00 -23.81
CA ASN A 244 17.71 27.45 -22.69
C ASN A 244 17.13 27.02 -21.33
N LYS A 245 15.81 27.13 -21.16
CA LYS A 245 15.10 26.68 -19.94
C LYS A 245 15.26 25.18 -19.73
N ARG A 246 15.10 24.38 -20.79
CA ARG A 246 15.31 22.94 -20.80
C ARG A 246 16.72 22.58 -20.35
N ARG A 247 17.76 23.13 -20.98
CA ARG A 247 19.16 22.86 -20.62
C ARG A 247 19.47 23.19 -19.16
N LYS A 248 18.91 24.28 -18.63
CA LYS A 248 19.06 24.63 -17.21
C LYS A 248 18.39 23.59 -16.32
N LEU A 249 17.14 23.23 -16.63
CA LEU A 249 16.36 22.28 -15.86
C LEU A 249 16.96 20.86 -15.91
N GLU A 250 17.50 20.42 -17.04
CA GLU A 250 18.19 19.14 -17.19
C GLU A 250 19.38 19.02 -16.21
N ARG A 251 20.20 20.07 -16.11
CA ARG A 251 21.32 20.10 -15.13
C ARG A 251 20.83 20.08 -13.70
N ASP A 252 19.73 20.76 -13.40
CA ASP A 252 19.15 20.79 -12.06
C ASP A 252 18.55 19.41 -11.71
N VAL A 253 17.88 18.75 -12.66
CA VAL A 253 17.40 17.36 -12.53
C VAL A 253 18.56 16.41 -12.25
N GLU A 254 19.65 16.52 -13.01
CA GLU A 254 20.85 15.69 -12.82
C GLU A 254 21.43 15.85 -11.41
N LYS A 255 21.62 17.09 -10.95
CA LYS A 255 22.10 17.38 -9.59
C LYS A 255 21.18 16.79 -8.50
N THR A 256 19.87 16.99 -8.62
CA THR A 256 18.91 16.45 -7.65
C THR A 256 18.91 14.92 -7.69
N GLN A 257 19.01 14.32 -8.87
CA GLN A 257 19.09 12.87 -9.05
C GLN A 257 20.36 12.29 -8.42
N GLU A 258 21.52 12.93 -8.60
CA GLU A 258 22.77 12.52 -7.96
C GLU A 258 22.67 12.59 -6.43
N ARG A 259 22.09 13.66 -5.90
CA ARG A 259 21.84 13.80 -4.45
C ARG A 259 20.94 12.68 -3.94
N LEU A 260 19.86 12.38 -4.66
CA LEU A 260 18.91 11.33 -4.28
C LEU A 260 19.56 9.94 -4.33
N ARG A 261 20.39 9.67 -5.35
CA ARG A 261 21.19 8.45 -5.43
C ARG A 261 22.16 8.33 -4.26
N GLY A 262 22.79 9.43 -3.84
CA GLY A 262 23.66 9.46 -2.67
C GLY A 262 22.91 9.10 -1.39
N ILE A 263 21.73 9.68 -1.19
CA ILE A 263 20.87 9.36 -0.04
C ILE A 263 20.47 7.88 -0.05
N VAL A 264 19.97 7.36 -1.17
CA VAL A 264 19.56 5.95 -1.27
C VAL A 264 20.73 5.01 -0.99
N ARG A 265 21.92 5.30 -1.51
CA ARG A 265 23.14 4.52 -1.19
C ARG A 265 23.47 4.54 0.29
N LEU A 266 23.34 5.68 0.97
CA LEU A 266 23.54 5.78 2.43
C LEU A 266 22.47 5.03 3.21
N MET A 267 21.25 4.93 2.68
CA MET A 267 20.18 4.15 3.29
C MET A 267 20.37 2.64 3.14
N GLU A 268 20.80 2.20 1.96
CA GLU A 268 21.04 0.80 1.62
C GLU A 268 22.32 0.28 2.30
N LYS A 269 23.34 1.12 2.40
CA LYS A 269 24.58 0.79 3.10
C LYS A 269 24.42 1.11 4.58
N GLN A 270 24.28 0.06 5.38
CA GLN A 270 24.30 0.19 6.83
C GLN A 270 25.67 0.76 7.25
N ILE A 271 25.69 2.02 7.69
CA ILE A 271 26.89 2.64 8.24
C ILE A 271 27.13 2.01 9.61
N GLU A 272 28.16 1.19 9.72
CA GLU A 272 28.53 0.55 10.98
C GLU A 272 29.65 1.31 11.70
N LYS A 273 30.54 1.92 10.91
CA LYS A 273 31.75 2.57 11.38
C LYS A 273 31.92 3.93 10.71
N VAL A 274 32.34 4.94 11.49
CA VAL A 274 32.72 6.26 10.97
C VAL A 274 34.18 6.52 11.29
N ILE A 275 34.97 6.77 10.25
CA ILE A 275 36.38 7.15 10.31
C ILE A 275 36.45 8.66 10.14
N ILE A 276 36.88 9.34 11.18
CA ILE A 276 36.93 10.79 11.23
C ILE A 276 38.33 11.25 10.89
N ASP A 277 38.43 12.14 9.91
CA ASP A 277 39.57 13.01 9.72
C ASP A 277 39.58 14.06 10.84
N GLY A 278 40.36 13.78 11.89
CA GLY A 278 40.40 14.59 13.09
C GLY A 278 40.97 15.98 12.82
N ASN A 279 41.90 16.11 11.87
CA ASN A 279 42.49 17.39 11.52
C ASN A 279 41.49 18.30 10.82
N ASN A 280 40.70 17.76 9.89
CA ASN A 280 39.70 18.53 9.14
C ASN A 280 38.65 19.20 10.06
N LEU A 281 38.31 18.55 11.16
CA LEU A 281 37.33 19.04 12.13
C LEU A 281 37.88 20.04 13.16
N CYS A 282 39.20 20.25 13.20
CA CYS A 282 39.83 21.20 14.13
C CYS A 282 39.83 22.65 13.61
N TYR A 283 39.24 22.94 12.45
CA TYR A 283 39.30 24.26 11.81
C TYR A 283 37.93 24.76 11.39
N LEU A 284 37.57 25.96 11.85
CA LEU A 284 36.44 26.72 11.36
C LEU A 284 36.80 27.39 10.02
N PRO A 285 35.95 27.30 8.97
CA PRO A 285 36.15 28.03 7.72
C PRO A 285 36.25 29.56 7.97
N SER A 286 37.09 30.25 7.19
CA SER A 286 37.27 31.71 7.27
C SER A 286 37.22 32.34 5.88
N GLU A 287 36.77 33.60 5.80
CA GLU A 287 36.63 34.37 4.54
C GLU A 287 37.93 34.47 3.73
N ASN A 288 39.09 34.39 4.39
CA ASN A 288 40.41 34.49 3.75
C ASN A 288 41.01 33.12 3.33
N GLY A 289 40.23 32.05 3.36
CA GLY A 289 40.66 30.70 2.97
C GLY A 289 41.57 29.97 3.96
N LYS A 290 42.04 30.66 5.03
CA LYS A 290 42.79 30.03 6.13
C LYS A 290 41.87 29.76 7.32
N GLY A 291 41.54 28.49 7.55
CA GLY A 291 40.67 28.10 8.65
C GLY A 291 41.21 28.53 10.02
N LYS A 292 40.32 29.00 10.90
CA LYS A 292 40.64 29.33 12.29
C LYS A 292 40.67 28.03 13.10
N PHE A 293 41.78 27.75 13.76
CA PHE A 293 41.87 26.60 14.66
C PHE A 293 40.94 26.77 15.86
N ILE A 294 40.09 25.77 16.08
CA ILE A 294 39.10 25.72 17.17
C ILE A 294 39.41 24.60 18.17
N GLY A 295 40.63 24.06 18.13
CA GLY A 295 40.99 22.93 19.00
C GLY A 295 40.14 21.71 18.71
N LEU A 296 39.72 21.03 19.78
CA LEU A 296 38.94 19.80 19.72
C LEU A 296 37.44 20.03 19.96
N ASP A 297 36.96 21.27 20.03
CA ASP A 297 35.60 21.59 20.50
C ASP A 297 34.52 20.85 19.68
N ALA A 298 34.59 20.93 18.34
CA ALA A 298 33.67 20.22 17.46
C ALA A 298 33.75 18.69 17.62
N LEU A 299 34.95 18.13 17.82
CA LEU A 299 35.15 16.70 18.05
C LEU A 299 34.61 16.25 19.42
N ASN A 300 34.76 17.07 20.45
CA ASN A 300 34.27 16.81 21.81
C ASN A 300 32.74 16.72 21.85
N ALA A 301 32.04 17.51 21.04
CA ALA A 301 30.60 17.39 20.88
C ALA A 301 30.21 16.19 19.99
N LEU A 302 30.90 16.03 18.86
CA LEU A 302 30.50 15.09 17.81
C LEU A 302 30.77 13.62 18.16
N VAL A 303 31.94 13.30 18.70
CA VAL A 303 32.35 11.91 18.95
C VAL A 303 31.42 11.20 19.95
N PRO A 304 31.06 11.79 21.11
CA PRO A 304 30.12 11.17 22.02
C PRO A 304 28.74 10.94 21.39
N HIS A 305 28.27 11.88 20.56
CA HIS A 305 26.99 11.76 19.86
C HIS A 305 27.01 10.60 18.85
N LEU A 306 28.02 10.57 17.97
CA LEU A 306 28.14 9.51 16.96
C LEU A 306 28.40 8.12 17.57
N SER A 307 29.13 8.04 18.67
CA SER A 307 29.45 6.78 19.34
C SER A 307 28.24 6.02 19.91
N GLN A 308 27.08 6.66 19.99
CA GLN A 308 25.83 6.01 20.41
C GLN A 308 25.33 5.02 19.35
N SER A 309 25.65 5.28 18.08
CA SER A 309 25.10 4.56 16.92
C SER A 309 26.18 3.90 16.06
N TYR A 310 27.43 4.36 16.14
CA TYR A 310 28.51 3.94 15.23
C TYR A 310 29.79 3.60 15.97
N LYS A 311 30.57 2.66 15.43
CA LYS A 311 31.96 2.47 15.84
C LYS A 311 32.80 3.64 15.32
N MET A 312 33.61 4.25 16.18
CA MET A 312 34.34 5.46 15.83
C MET A 312 35.83 5.21 15.73
N THR A 313 36.46 5.74 14.68
CA THR A 313 37.92 5.85 14.56
C THR A 313 38.29 7.29 14.24
N LEU A 314 39.14 7.91 15.04
CA LEU A 314 39.70 9.23 14.75
C LEU A 314 41.13 9.06 14.29
N ILE A 315 41.46 9.70 13.17
CA ILE A 315 42.81 9.71 12.63
C ILE A 315 43.27 11.16 12.55
N PHE A 316 44.45 11.43 13.10
CA PHE A 316 45.06 12.75 13.10
C PHE A 316 46.42 12.72 12.40
N ASP A 317 46.78 13.87 11.82
CA ASP A 317 48.14 14.09 11.32
C ASP A 317 49.15 14.10 12.48
N PRO A 318 50.44 13.83 12.17
CA PRO A 318 51.51 13.77 13.17
C PRO A 318 51.68 15.07 13.98
N GLY A 319 51.30 16.22 13.40
CA GLY A 319 51.47 17.55 14.01
C GLY A 319 50.44 17.92 15.07
N ILE A 320 49.34 17.15 15.23
CA ILE A 320 48.21 17.58 16.08
C ILE A 320 48.62 17.69 17.56
N CYS A 321 49.44 16.76 18.05
CA CYS A 321 49.84 16.67 19.45
C CYS A 321 50.66 17.89 19.87
N ALA A 322 51.59 18.32 19.02
CA ALA A 322 52.37 19.54 19.24
C ALA A 322 51.47 20.78 19.27
N ARG A 323 50.47 20.84 18.39
CA ARG A 323 49.53 21.97 18.29
C ARG A 323 48.59 22.07 19.48
N LEU A 324 48.15 20.94 20.02
CA LEU A 324 47.28 20.86 21.21
C LEU A 324 48.07 20.87 22.54
N SER A 325 49.40 20.73 22.49
CA SER A 325 50.24 20.52 23.68
C SER A 325 49.83 19.29 24.50
N ILE A 326 49.41 18.20 23.83
CA ILE A 326 48.94 16.94 24.44
C ILE A 326 49.64 15.77 23.75
N ASN A 327 50.02 14.72 24.50
CA ASN A 327 50.61 13.50 23.94
C ASN A 327 49.54 12.49 23.44
N ASP A 328 49.94 11.48 22.68
CA ASP A 328 49.02 10.47 22.13
C ASP A 328 48.12 9.81 23.17
N ALA A 329 48.65 9.53 24.36
CA ALA A 329 47.90 8.92 25.45
C ALA A 329 46.81 9.86 25.99
N GLY A 330 47.14 11.15 26.15
CA GLY A 330 46.19 12.19 26.53
C GLY A 330 45.11 12.39 25.47
N LEU A 331 45.47 12.36 24.19
CA LEU A 331 44.49 12.47 23.11
C LEU A 331 43.53 11.27 23.06
N ARG A 332 44.03 10.05 23.29
CA ARG A 332 43.18 8.85 23.44
C ARG A 332 42.25 8.94 24.65
N ALA A 333 42.73 9.49 25.77
CA ALA A 333 41.94 9.64 26.99
C ALA A 333 40.75 10.61 26.82
N LEU A 334 40.85 11.59 25.92
CA LEU A 334 39.74 12.51 25.61
C LEU A 334 38.58 11.84 24.86
N PHE A 335 38.85 10.76 24.12
CA PHE A 335 37.85 10.06 23.31
C PHE A 335 37.79 8.56 23.62
N PRO A 336 37.38 8.16 24.83
CA PRO A 336 37.42 6.76 25.27
C PRO A 336 36.46 5.85 24.49
N LYS A 337 35.44 6.42 23.84
CA LYS A 337 34.46 5.69 23.01
C LYS A 337 34.88 5.57 21.54
N ALA A 338 36.09 6.02 21.20
CA ALA A 338 36.62 5.96 19.85
C ALA A 338 38.04 5.40 19.82
N THR A 339 38.38 4.74 18.72
CA THR A 339 39.77 4.36 18.46
C THR A 339 40.51 5.58 17.92
N VAL A 340 41.47 6.12 18.68
CA VAL A 340 42.26 7.29 18.25
C VAL A 340 43.64 6.88 17.78
N MET A 341 43.99 7.29 16.57
CA MET A 341 45.27 7.04 15.91
C MET A 341 45.90 8.37 15.49
N VAL A 342 47.17 8.57 15.84
CA VAL A 342 48.00 9.68 15.35
C VAL A 342 48.99 9.08 14.36
N MET A 343 49.06 9.62 13.15
CA MET A 343 49.97 9.08 12.14
C MET A 343 51.44 9.30 12.51
N PRO A 344 52.35 8.40 12.10
CA PRO A 344 53.79 8.64 12.15
C PRO A 344 54.21 9.83 11.27
N LYS A 345 55.30 10.51 11.60
CA LYS A 345 55.76 11.74 10.91
C LYS A 345 55.93 11.62 9.39
N ASP A 346 56.23 10.43 8.89
CA ASP A 346 56.50 10.16 7.48
C ASP A 346 55.27 9.65 6.70
N VAL A 347 54.10 9.54 7.36
CA VAL A 347 52.86 9.03 6.78
C VAL A 347 51.79 10.12 6.82
N LYS A 348 51.13 10.37 5.69
CA LYS A 348 50.02 11.31 5.59
C LYS A 348 48.77 10.72 6.24
N ALA A 349 47.97 11.52 6.95
CA ALA A 349 46.70 11.07 7.50
C ALA A 349 45.75 10.53 6.42
N ASP A 350 45.75 11.10 5.22
CA ASP A 350 44.91 10.67 4.10
C ASP A 350 45.07 9.17 3.80
N GLU A 351 46.30 8.68 3.75
CA GLU A 351 46.59 7.26 3.49
C GLU A 351 46.07 6.38 4.64
N GLY A 352 46.26 6.81 5.88
CA GLY A 352 45.74 6.10 7.05
C GLY A 352 44.21 6.08 7.10
N ILE A 353 43.56 7.17 6.71
CA ILE A 353 42.10 7.30 6.63
C ILE A 353 41.52 6.36 5.58
N LEU A 354 42.11 6.33 4.39
CA LEU A 354 41.66 5.47 3.29
C LEU A 354 41.92 3.99 3.60
N ALA A 355 43.10 3.66 4.14
CA ALA A 355 43.44 2.29 4.56
C ALA A 355 42.50 1.77 5.67
N ALA A 356 42.12 2.62 6.63
CA ALA A 356 41.18 2.24 7.69
C ALA A 356 39.78 1.91 7.17
N ALA A 357 39.43 2.37 5.96
CA ALA A 357 38.15 2.16 5.29
C ALA A 357 38.20 1.12 4.15
N GLU A 358 39.38 0.61 3.81
CA GLU A 358 39.64 -0.17 2.59
C GLU A 358 38.85 -1.49 2.58
N PHE A 359 38.96 -2.26 3.67
CA PHE A 359 38.41 -3.61 3.79
C PHE A 359 37.04 -3.67 4.50
N ASP A 360 36.49 -2.52 4.88
CA ASP A 360 35.21 -2.43 5.59
C ASP A 360 34.16 -1.69 4.73
N PRO A 361 33.24 -2.42 4.07
CA PRO A 361 32.17 -1.82 3.27
C PRO A 361 31.19 -0.94 4.06
N GLY A 362 31.07 -1.17 5.37
CA GLY A 362 30.23 -0.41 6.29
C GLY A 362 30.93 0.80 6.91
N ALA A 363 32.22 1.00 6.61
CA ALA A 363 32.98 2.16 7.07
C ALA A 363 32.75 3.39 6.18
N TYR A 364 32.48 4.53 6.78
CA TYR A 364 32.34 5.82 6.09
C TYR A 364 33.37 6.81 6.62
N ILE A 365 33.95 7.60 5.74
CA ILE A 365 34.94 8.61 6.10
C ILE A 365 34.23 9.95 6.28
N LEU A 366 34.45 10.64 7.40
CA LEU A 366 34.00 12.01 7.64
C LEU A 366 35.16 12.97 7.38
N SER A 367 35.15 13.62 6.22
CA SER A 367 36.09 14.69 5.85
C SER A 367 35.48 15.57 4.75
N ASN A 368 35.89 16.83 4.69
CA ASN A 368 35.59 17.69 3.53
C ASN A 368 36.63 17.55 2.42
N ASP A 369 37.73 16.81 2.65
CA ASP A 369 38.62 16.40 1.58
C ASP A 369 37.93 15.37 0.67
N ARG A 370 38.17 15.50 -0.64
CA ARG A 370 37.66 14.58 -1.66
C ARG A 370 38.62 13.44 -1.96
N PHE A 371 39.84 13.49 -1.44
CA PHE A 371 40.90 12.51 -1.71
C PHE A 371 41.12 12.31 -3.21
N SER A 372 41.16 13.42 -3.97
CA SER A 372 41.22 13.40 -5.44
C SER A 372 42.44 12.68 -6.00
N ASP A 373 43.49 12.56 -5.20
CA ASP A 373 44.74 11.88 -5.55
C ASP A 373 44.64 10.35 -5.42
N TYR A 374 43.55 9.84 -4.83
CA TYR A 374 43.31 8.41 -4.58
C TYR A 374 41.96 7.90 -5.16
N PRO A 375 41.67 8.15 -6.45
CA PRO A 375 40.37 7.79 -7.04
C PRO A 375 40.10 6.28 -7.08
N GLU A 376 41.15 5.45 -7.02
CA GLU A 376 41.07 3.99 -7.03
C GLU A 376 40.63 3.39 -5.69
N GLN A 377 40.75 4.15 -4.59
CA GLN A 377 40.44 3.65 -3.26
C GLN A 377 38.95 3.31 -3.10
N PRO A 378 38.60 2.17 -2.47
CA PRO A 378 37.21 1.71 -2.39
C PRO A 378 36.26 2.76 -1.79
N ALA A 379 36.68 3.49 -0.75
CA ALA A 379 35.85 4.50 -0.11
C ALA A 379 35.54 5.69 -1.03
N VAL A 380 36.48 6.08 -1.89
CA VAL A 380 36.29 7.18 -2.85
C VAL A 380 35.42 6.71 -4.01
N ARG A 381 35.77 5.57 -4.64
CA ARG A 381 35.04 4.98 -5.77
C ARG A 381 33.57 4.71 -5.45
N GLU A 382 33.31 4.24 -4.24
CA GLU A 382 31.96 3.91 -3.78
C GLU A 382 31.21 5.09 -3.16
N ARG A 383 31.83 6.28 -3.12
CA ARG A 383 31.28 7.51 -2.52
C ARG A 383 30.91 7.33 -1.04
N ARG A 384 31.75 6.66 -0.26
CA ARG A 384 31.62 6.47 1.20
C ARG A 384 32.20 7.65 2.00
N LEU A 385 32.08 8.86 1.45
CA LEU A 385 32.56 10.10 2.08
C LEU A 385 31.36 10.90 2.62
N LEU A 386 31.44 11.29 3.87
CA LEU A 386 30.51 12.16 4.58
C LEU A 386 31.17 13.52 4.75
N THR A 387 30.43 14.57 4.45
CA THR A 387 30.91 15.96 4.56
C THR A 387 30.29 16.64 5.77
N HIS A 388 30.98 17.64 6.31
CA HIS A 388 30.49 18.39 7.47
C HIS A 388 30.57 19.90 7.22
N ILE A 389 29.72 20.64 7.93
CA ILE A 389 29.75 22.10 7.97
C ILE A 389 30.00 22.50 9.42
N ILE A 390 31.06 23.26 9.66
CA ILE A 390 31.37 23.83 10.96
C ILE A 390 30.90 25.29 10.96
N PHE A 391 29.94 25.59 11.82
CA PHE A 391 29.51 26.94 12.16
C PHE A 391 30.21 27.39 13.44
N PRO A 392 30.24 28.69 13.78
CA PRO A 392 30.95 29.20 14.95
C PRO A 392 30.64 28.50 16.30
N SER A 393 29.45 27.90 16.43
CA SER A 393 28.97 27.26 17.67
C SER A 393 28.23 25.94 17.43
N SER A 394 28.33 25.37 16.23
CA SER A 394 27.66 24.11 15.92
C SER A 394 28.31 23.37 14.76
N ILE A 395 28.15 22.06 14.73
CA ILE A 395 28.59 21.20 13.65
C ILE A 395 27.40 20.48 13.04
N GLN A 396 27.36 20.48 11.71
CA GLN A 396 26.31 19.84 10.93
C GLN A 396 26.88 18.76 10.01
N ILE A 397 26.26 17.58 10.04
CA ILE A 397 26.51 16.48 9.07
C ILE A 397 25.15 16.13 8.46
N GLN A 398 24.88 16.70 7.29
CA GLN A 398 23.55 16.60 6.68
C GLN A 398 23.18 15.15 6.35
N GLN A 399 24.14 14.37 5.86
CA GLN A 399 23.97 12.95 5.52
C GLN A 399 23.53 12.09 6.71
N LEU A 400 23.91 12.49 7.93
CA LEU A 400 23.57 11.78 9.16
C LEU A 400 22.45 12.49 9.95
N GLN A 401 21.89 13.58 9.42
CA GLN A 401 20.91 14.45 10.09
C GLN A 401 21.35 14.98 11.45
N ILE A 402 22.65 15.26 11.58
CA ILE A 402 23.24 15.78 12.83
C ILE A 402 23.37 17.30 12.70
N ASN A 403 22.90 18.02 13.71
CA ASN A 403 23.18 19.42 13.94
C ASN A 403 23.26 19.63 15.46
N ILE A 404 24.47 19.75 15.98
CA ILE A 404 24.72 19.83 17.43
C ILE A 404 25.58 21.04 17.76
N PRO A 405 25.34 21.69 18.91
CA PRO A 405 26.22 22.74 19.40
C PRO A 405 27.54 22.17 19.92
N TYR A 406 28.60 22.98 19.89
CA TYR A 406 29.90 22.63 20.48
C TYR A 406 30.56 23.81 21.18
#